data_AF-A0A9E1XNU0-F1
#
_entry.id   AF-A0A9E1XNU0-F1
#
_cell.length_a   1.000
_cell.length_b   1.000
_cell.length_c   1.000
_cell.angle_alpha   90.00
_cell.angle_beta   90.00
_cell.angle_gamma   90.00
#
_symmetry.space_group_name_H-M   'P 1'
#
loop_
_entity.id
_entity.type
_entity.pdbx_description
1 polymer ?
#
loop_
_entity_poly.entity_id
_entity_poly.type
_entity_poly.pdbx_seq_one_letter_code
_entity_poly.pdbx_strand_id
1 'polypeptide(L)'
;LGAGAEDRWSPGVLAGHAECFRRLMRQNGLGGKGGATRLPVSFVPCAFRYLWDEDDAESTGALMARQGVRYASTPYSSCTFVQADLLAEDGGFDHDLLVLDRGNSGISYKLYDTVPAVPTPNSICGIHWPNLLRPDPTENGTAVARWVDYLASLRADPEVMLARTMPETVSQWFHWRFSTLREKGGQWQLDLAGLPTKAWDLGLILPVVVKHAAAAVALSADCDVLASWRRGDWGFTALLPRDGRTGTFRLGPESAASRLLEPGTCDLLGMARYGSIVALRLRVYGTQEIVWSGNSPASLSLAGSGARLAQVETIGNEVRIRLVGDPIHGSESELVVIGGSQ
;
A
#
# COMPACT_ATOMS: atom_id res chain seq x y z
N LEU A 1 -19.37 22.01 -11.50
CA LEU A 1 -19.35 20.53 -11.67
C LEU A 1 -20.65 20.17 -12.36
N GLY A 2 -20.64 19.17 -13.24
CA GLY A 2 -21.79 18.82 -14.09
C GLY A 2 -23.07 18.57 -13.28
N ALA A 3 -24.22 18.88 -13.87
CA ALA A 3 -25.49 18.99 -13.16
C ALA A 3 -26.43 17.77 -13.39
N GLY A 4 -26.11 16.87 -14.31
CA GLY A 4 -26.93 15.69 -14.60
C GLY A 4 -26.14 14.52 -15.18
N ALA A 5 -26.82 13.37 -15.35
CA ALA A 5 -26.22 12.13 -15.86
C ALA A 5 -25.62 12.28 -17.27
N GLU A 6 -26.10 13.24 -18.06
CA GLU A 6 -25.59 13.65 -19.37
C GLU A 6 -24.17 14.23 -19.32
N ASP A 7 -23.72 14.69 -18.15
CA ASP A 7 -22.38 15.22 -17.94
C ASP A 7 -21.36 14.12 -17.61
N ARG A 8 -21.74 12.84 -17.54
CA ARG A 8 -20.78 11.75 -17.34
C ARG A 8 -19.98 11.46 -18.62
N TRP A 9 -18.76 10.95 -18.46
CA TRP A 9 -18.06 10.37 -19.61
C TRP A 9 -18.80 9.14 -20.12
N SER A 10 -19.05 9.07 -21.43
CA SER A 10 -19.60 7.86 -22.04
C SER A 10 -18.59 6.70 -21.97
N PRO A 11 -19.04 5.44 -22.00
CA PRO A 11 -18.14 4.29 -22.01
C PRO A 11 -17.08 4.35 -23.11
N GLY A 12 -17.44 4.86 -24.30
CA GLY A 12 -16.51 5.04 -25.41
C GLY A 12 -15.40 6.06 -25.11
N VAL A 13 -15.70 7.14 -24.39
CA VAL A 13 -14.68 8.11 -23.95
C VAL A 13 -13.76 7.50 -22.90
N LEU A 14 -14.32 6.75 -21.94
CA LEU A 14 -13.53 6.04 -20.92
C LEU A 14 -12.56 5.03 -21.55
N ALA A 15 -13.05 4.22 -22.49
CA ALA A 15 -12.22 3.29 -23.24
C ALA A 15 -11.12 4.02 -24.05
N GLY A 16 -11.46 5.15 -24.68
CA GLY A 16 -10.51 6.00 -25.38
C GLY A 16 -9.41 6.57 -24.47
N HIS A 17 -9.75 7.03 -23.26
CA HIS A 17 -8.78 7.47 -22.26
C HIS A 17 -7.85 6.34 -21.84
N ALA A 18 -8.39 5.15 -21.55
CA ALA A 18 -7.58 3.98 -21.17
C ALA A 18 -6.59 3.59 -22.27
N GLU A 19 -7.01 3.57 -23.53
CA GLU A 19 -6.12 3.25 -24.65
C GLU A 19 -5.08 4.36 -24.91
N CYS A 20 -5.49 5.63 -24.81
CA CYS A 20 -4.55 6.75 -24.86
C CYS A 20 -3.45 6.59 -23.81
N PHE A 21 -3.84 6.27 -22.57
CA PHE A 21 -2.89 6.04 -21.48
C PHE A 21 -1.96 4.86 -21.75
N ARG A 22 -2.45 3.73 -22.27
CA ARG A 22 -1.58 2.61 -22.68
C ARG A 22 -0.58 3.03 -23.75
N ARG A 23 -0.98 3.82 -24.75
CA ARG A 23 -0.06 4.34 -25.77
C ARG A 23 1.05 5.18 -25.15
N LEU A 24 0.69 6.07 -24.23
CA LEU A 24 1.68 6.88 -23.49
C LEU A 24 2.63 6.00 -22.68
N MET A 25 2.12 5.00 -21.97
CA MET A 25 2.97 4.04 -21.24
C MET A 25 3.94 3.33 -22.18
N ARG A 26 3.49 2.84 -23.35
CA ARG A 26 4.37 2.20 -24.35
C ARG A 26 5.46 3.14 -24.85
N GLN A 27 5.10 4.38 -25.19
CA GLN A 27 6.04 5.39 -25.67
C GLN A 27 7.13 5.71 -24.65
N ASN A 28 6.85 5.53 -23.36
CA ASN A 28 7.79 5.80 -22.26
C ASN A 28 8.44 4.52 -21.68
N GLY A 29 8.34 3.38 -22.38
CA GLY A 29 8.95 2.12 -21.93
C GLY A 29 8.29 1.49 -20.70
N LEU A 30 7.08 1.92 -20.35
CA LEU A 30 6.28 1.44 -19.22
C LEU A 30 5.28 0.34 -19.64
N GLY A 31 5.39 -0.16 -20.87
CA GLY A 31 4.45 -1.10 -21.47
C GLY A 31 4.58 -2.57 -21.06
N GLY A 32 5.53 -2.90 -20.18
CA GLY A 32 5.90 -4.28 -19.86
C GLY A 32 6.63 -5.01 -21.00
N LYS A 33 7.11 -6.23 -20.72
CA LYS A 33 7.73 -7.13 -21.72
C LYS A 33 6.64 -7.90 -22.48
N GLY A 34 6.73 -8.00 -23.81
CA GLY A 34 5.86 -8.87 -24.62
C GLY A 34 4.64 -8.20 -25.29
N GLY A 35 4.61 -6.86 -25.41
CA GLY A 35 3.66 -6.15 -26.29
C GLY A 35 2.29 -5.81 -25.69
N ALA A 36 1.86 -6.46 -24.60
CA ALA A 36 0.63 -6.12 -23.89
C ALA A 36 0.89 -5.12 -22.75
N THR A 37 0.35 -3.91 -22.87
CA THR A 37 0.45 -2.86 -21.82
C THR A 37 -0.61 -3.05 -20.75
N ARG A 38 -0.15 -3.41 -19.55
CA ARG A 38 -1.00 -3.50 -18.36
C ARG A 38 -1.13 -2.12 -17.70
N LEU A 39 -2.36 -1.74 -17.36
CA LEU A 39 -2.61 -0.50 -16.59
C LEU A 39 -2.08 -0.65 -15.15
N PRO A 40 -1.71 0.44 -14.47
CA PRO A 40 -1.45 0.41 -13.03
C PRO A 40 -2.66 -0.12 -12.26
N VAL A 41 -2.42 -0.79 -11.14
CA VAL A 41 -3.49 -1.36 -10.30
C VAL A 41 -4.31 -0.30 -9.56
N SER A 42 -3.84 0.95 -9.53
CA SER A 42 -4.54 2.09 -8.94
C SER A 42 -4.70 3.23 -9.94
N PHE A 43 -5.80 3.96 -9.89
CA PHE A 43 -5.98 5.17 -10.70
C PHE A 43 -6.71 6.31 -9.98
N VAL A 44 -6.56 7.53 -10.49
CA VAL A 44 -7.29 8.71 -10.06
C VAL A 44 -8.21 9.13 -11.21
N PRO A 45 -9.54 9.08 -11.04
CA PRO A 45 -10.48 9.44 -12.10
C PRO A 45 -10.38 10.94 -12.46
N CYS A 46 -10.13 11.26 -13.73
CA CYS A 46 -9.99 12.64 -14.21
C CYS A 46 -11.28 13.49 -14.10
N ALA A 47 -11.22 14.59 -13.35
CA ALA A 47 -12.32 15.57 -13.23
C ALA A 47 -13.65 15.02 -12.67
N PHE A 48 -13.62 13.81 -12.07
CA PHE A 48 -14.72 13.23 -11.29
C PHE A 48 -16.05 13.06 -12.06
N ARG A 49 -16.03 12.92 -13.39
CA ARG A 49 -17.21 12.72 -14.26
C ARG A 49 -17.47 11.23 -14.57
N TYR A 50 -17.33 10.38 -13.57
CA TYR A 50 -17.39 8.91 -13.68
C TYR A 50 -18.63 8.38 -12.98
N LEU A 51 -19.28 7.37 -13.57
CA LEU A 51 -20.40 6.65 -12.97
C LEU A 51 -19.87 5.63 -11.96
N TRP A 52 -20.44 5.61 -10.76
CA TRP A 52 -20.15 4.60 -9.74
C TRP A 52 -21.46 3.96 -9.26
N ASP A 53 -21.74 2.78 -9.78
CA ASP A 53 -22.98 2.04 -9.58
C ASP A 53 -22.66 0.54 -9.59
N GLU A 54 -22.77 -0.09 -8.42
CA GLU A 54 -22.46 -1.52 -8.23
C GLU A 54 -23.38 -2.42 -9.08
N ASP A 55 -24.57 -1.95 -9.44
CA ASP A 55 -25.55 -2.73 -10.20
C ASP A 55 -25.45 -2.50 -11.73
N ASP A 56 -24.72 -1.48 -12.18
CA ASP A 56 -24.54 -1.17 -13.61
C ASP A 56 -23.24 -1.78 -14.18
N ALA A 57 -23.35 -2.63 -15.21
CA ALA A 57 -22.20 -3.24 -15.88
C ALA A 57 -21.32 -2.24 -16.67
N GLU A 58 -21.85 -1.06 -16.98
CA GLU A 58 -21.13 0.09 -17.55
C GLU A 58 -20.53 1.02 -16.49
N SER A 59 -20.69 0.69 -15.20
CA SER A 59 -20.05 1.43 -14.13
C SER A 59 -18.53 1.47 -14.30
N THR A 60 -17.92 2.54 -13.79
CA THR A 60 -16.48 2.79 -13.94
C THR A 60 -15.68 1.66 -13.31
N GLY A 61 -16.08 1.20 -12.12
CA GLY A 61 -15.48 0.09 -11.41
C GLY A 61 -15.49 -1.19 -12.24
N ALA A 62 -16.64 -1.55 -12.82
CA ALA A 62 -16.77 -2.70 -13.71
C ALA A 62 -15.80 -2.60 -14.90
N LEU A 63 -15.75 -1.44 -15.57
CA LEU A 63 -14.90 -1.21 -16.73
C LEU A 63 -13.41 -1.28 -16.40
N MET A 64 -12.98 -0.69 -15.28
CA MET A 64 -11.59 -0.62 -14.86
C MET A 64 -11.09 -1.93 -14.24
N ALA A 65 -11.93 -2.63 -13.47
CA ALA A 65 -11.60 -3.92 -12.89
C ALA A 65 -11.28 -4.98 -13.96
N ARG A 66 -12.04 -4.99 -15.07
CA ARG A 66 -11.76 -5.81 -16.27
C ARG A 66 -10.38 -5.56 -16.88
N GLN A 67 -9.78 -4.39 -16.61
CA GLN A 67 -8.44 -4.03 -17.10
C GLN A 67 -7.33 -4.33 -16.07
N GLY A 68 -7.65 -4.99 -14.96
CA GLY A 68 -6.70 -5.34 -13.90
C GLY A 68 -6.49 -4.23 -12.86
N VAL A 69 -7.28 -3.15 -12.91
CA VAL A 69 -7.28 -2.13 -11.87
C VAL A 69 -8.03 -2.65 -10.64
N ARG A 70 -7.60 -2.24 -9.45
CA ARG A 70 -8.11 -2.72 -8.15
C ARG A 70 -8.47 -1.59 -7.19
N TYR A 71 -7.86 -0.42 -7.37
CA TYR A 71 -8.02 0.72 -6.47
C TYR A 71 -8.33 2.01 -7.23
N ALA A 72 -9.19 2.84 -6.68
CA ALA A 72 -9.39 4.20 -7.14
C ALA A 72 -9.36 5.19 -5.98
N SER A 73 -8.88 6.40 -6.28
CA SER A 73 -8.95 7.53 -5.37
C SER A 73 -9.69 8.70 -6.02
N THR A 74 -10.83 9.05 -5.46
CA THR A 74 -11.74 10.12 -5.93
C THR A 74 -12.51 10.62 -4.71
N PRO A 75 -13.10 11.82 -4.68
CA PRO A 75 -14.02 12.21 -3.61
C PRO A 75 -15.33 11.39 -3.74
N TYR A 76 -15.27 10.11 -3.39
CA TYR A 76 -16.29 9.10 -3.66
C TYR A 76 -17.56 9.41 -2.86
N SER A 77 -17.45 9.60 -1.56
CA SER A 77 -18.59 9.93 -0.67
C SER A 77 -19.37 11.20 -1.07
N SER A 78 -18.75 12.09 -1.85
CA SER A 78 -19.32 13.37 -2.27
C SER A 78 -19.43 13.53 -3.80
N CYS A 79 -19.15 12.48 -4.56
CA CYS A 79 -19.26 12.53 -6.02
C CYS A 79 -20.74 12.41 -6.41
N THR A 80 -21.21 13.33 -7.23
CA THR A 80 -22.61 13.45 -7.66
C THR A 80 -23.13 12.26 -8.47
N PHE A 81 -22.23 11.35 -8.87
CA PHE A 81 -22.53 10.19 -9.72
C PHE A 81 -22.33 8.86 -8.97
N VAL A 82 -22.26 8.90 -7.64
CA VAL A 82 -22.27 7.68 -6.82
C VAL A 82 -23.70 7.27 -6.54
N GLN A 83 -24.02 6.05 -6.95
CA GLN A 83 -25.23 5.31 -6.59
C GLN A 83 -24.90 4.04 -5.79
N ALA A 84 -23.65 3.59 -5.84
CA ALA A 84 -23.15 2.49 -5.02
C ALA A 84 -23.14 2.85 -3.52
N ASP A 85 -23.40 1.85 -2.68
CA ASP A 85 -23.36 1.99 -1.23
C ASP A 85 -21.93 2.17 -0.71
N LEU A 86 -21.80 3.11 0.22
CA LEU A 86 -20.56 3.26 0.99
C LEU A 86 -20.41 2.10 1.97
N LEU A 87 -19.24 1.47 1.96
CA LEU A 87 -18.89 0.43 2.92
C LEU A 87 -18.51 1.04 4.29
N ALA A 88 -17.90 2.22 4.26
CA ALA A 88 -17.69 3.11 5.40
C ALA A 88 -17.73 4.57 4.92
N GLU A 89 -17.70 5.52 5.85
CA GLU A 89 -17.87 6.96 5.57
C GLU A 89 -17.00 7.53 4.43
N ASP A 90 -15.84 6.93 4.16
CA ASP A 90 -14.83 7.42 3.23
C ASP A 90 -14.38 6.36 2.19
N GLY A 91 -15.21 5.35 1.93
CA GLY A 91 -14.89 4.35 0.91
C GLY A 91 -15.94 3.25 0.72
N GLY A 92 -15.88 2.61 -0.45
CA GLY A 92 -16.80 1.54 -0.82
C GLY A 92 -16.37 0.81 -2.08
N PHE A 93 -17.19 -0.14 -2.50
CA PHE A 93 -16.96 -0.90 -3.71
C PHE A 93 -17.80 -0.36 -4.87
N ASP A 94 -17.21 -0.45 -6.06
CA ASP A 94 -17.93 -0.38 -7.32
C ASP A 94 -17.47 -1.58 -8.16
N HIS A 95 -18.27 -2.64 -8.18
CA HIS A 95 -17.90 -3.99 -8.60
C HIS A 95 -16.60 -4.43 -7.89
N ASP A 96 -15.62 -4.96 -8.62
CA ASP A 96 -14.35 -5.47 -8.09
C ASP A 96 -13.29 -4.37 -7.86
N LEU A 97 -13.71 -3.10 -7.83
CA LEU A 97 -12.85 -1.95 -7.61
C LEU A 97 -13.15 -1.34 -6.23
N LEU A 98 -12.14 -1.26 -5.36
CA LEU A 98 -12.25 -0.46 -4.13
C LEU A 98 -12.01 1.01 -4.46
N VAL A 99 -12.93 1.87 -4.03
CA VAL A 99 -12.83 3.32 -4.18
C VAL A 99 -12.71 3.94 -2.80
N LEU A 100 -11.60 4.64 -2.57
CA LEU A 100 -11.37 5.39 -1.33
C LEU A 100 -11.45 6.89 -1.58
N ASP A 101 -11.96 7.60 -0.59
CA ASP A 101 -12.00 9.05 -0.62
C ASP A 101 -10.61 9.64 -0.71
N ARG A 102 -10.48 10.51 -1.70
CA ARG A 102 -9.42 11.50 -1.76
C ARG A 102 -9.84 12.68 -0.90
N GLY A 103 -9.26 12.80 0.28
CA GLY A 103 -9.55 13.94 1.16
C GLY A 103 -9.27 15.27 0.46
N ASN A 104 -10.11 16.27 0.72
CA ASN A 104 -9.86 17.62 0.24
C ASN A 104 -8.71 18.23 1.07
N SER A 105 -7.53 18.30 0.48
CA SER A 105 -6.34 18.89 1.10
C SER A 105 -6.45 20.42 1.24
N GLY A 106 -7.55 21.02 0.74
CA GLY A 106 -7.76 22.47 0.68
C GLY A 106 -6.92 23.15 -0.40
N ILE A 107 -6.09 22.39 -1.12
CA ILE A 107 -5.19 22.92 -2.14
C ILE A 107 -5.84 22.84 -3.51
N SER A 108 -5.91 23.98 -4.19
CA SER A 108 -6.34 24.02 -5.58
C SER A 108 -5.31 23.33 -6.49
N TYR A 109 -5.82 22.53 -7.43
CA TYR A 109 -5.01 21.86 -8.45
C TYR A 109 -4.24 22.80 -9.39
N LYS A 110 -4.50 24.12 -9.33
CA LYS A 110 -3.84 25.15 -10.14
C LYS A 110 -2.68 25.84 -9.41
N LEU A 111 -2.52 25.63 -8.11
CA LEU A 111 -1.53 26.35 -7.32
C LEU A 111 -0.18 25.65 -7.39
N TYR A 112 0.86 26.45 -7.66
CA TYR A 112 2.25 26.02 -7.59
C TYR A 112 2.71 25.90 -6.14
N ASP A 113 3.63 24.98 -5.87
CA ASP A 113 4.41 24.91 -4.62
C ASP A 113 3.56 25.21 -3.37
N THR A 114 2.55 24.37 -3.14
CA THR A 114 1.59 24.56 -2.05
C THR A 114 1.37 23.24 -1.33
N VAL A 115 1.47 23.29 0.00
CA VAL A 115 1.13 22.20 0.93
C VAL A 115 -0.06 22.63 1.79
N PRO A 116 -0.83 21.71 2.39
CA PRO A 116 -1.90 22.09 3.30
C PRO A 116 -1.36 22.87 4.49
N ALA A 117 -2.11 23.87 4.96
CA ALA A 117 -1.68 24.70 6.10
C ALA A 117 -1.64 23.90 7.41
N VAL A 118 -2.50 22.88 7.54
CA VAL A 118 -2.61 22.03 8.72
C VAL A 118 -2.54 20.56 8.31
N PRO A 119 -1.75 19.72 9.03
CA PRO A 119 -1.79 18.27 8.86
C PRO A 119 -3.22 17.77 9.08
N THR A 120 -3.83 17.19 8.05
CA THR A 120 -5.21 16.69 8.12
C THR A 120 -5.20 15.21 7.78
N PRO A 121 -5.30 14.32 8.79
CA PRO A 121 -5.38 12.88 8.57
C PRO A 121 -6.57 12.53 7.68
N ASN A 122 -6.31 11.71 6.66
CA ASN A 122 -7.32 11.10 5.80
C ASN A 122 -6.75 9.83 5.17
N SER A 123 -7.61 9.02 4.56
CA SER A 123 -7.20 7.80 3.87
C SER A 123 -6.23 8.08 2.71
N ILE A 124 -6.49 9.13 1.92
CA ILE A 124 -5.62 9.54 0.81
C ILE A 124 -5.52 11.08 0.74
N CYS A 125 -4.30 11.60 0.87
CA CYS A 125 -4.01 13.02 0.72
C CYS A 125 -3.98 13.40 -0.77
N GLY A 126 -4.86 14.32 -1.19
CA GLY A 126 -4.89 14.82 -2.55
C GLY A 126 -3.73 15.77 -2.86
N ILE A 127 -2.83 15.33 -3.76
CA ILE A 127 -1.75 16.15 -4.33
C ILE A 127 -1.97 16.30 -5.84
N HIS A 128 -1.74 17.48 -6.40
CA HIS A 128 -1.79 17.74 -7.83
C HIS A 128 -0.42 18.08 -8.38
N TRP A 129 -0.20 17.78 -9.66
CA TRP A 129 1.10 17.99 -10.31
C TRP A 129 1.66 19.41 -10.12
N PRO A 130 0.88 20.50 -10.29
CA PRO A 130 1.40 21.85 -10.04
C PRO A 130 1.87 22.08 -8.62
N ASN A 131 1.31 21.39 -7.62
CA ASN A 131 1.71 21.57 -6.22
C ASN A 131 3.15 21.13 -5.94
N LEU A 132 3.75 20.36 -6.86
CA LEU A 132 5.14 19.90 -6.82
C LEU A 132 6.09 20.72 -7.72
N LEU A 133 5.56 21.76 -8.37
CA LEU A 133 6.29 22.56 -9.33
C LEU A 133 6.46 24.00 -8.86
N ARG A 134 7.56 24.61 -9.28
CA ARG A 134 7.80 26.06 -9.24
C ARG A 134 7.95 26.58 -10.68
N PRO A 135 7.74 27.88 -10.93
CA PRO A 135 7.92 28.47 -12.26
C PRO A 135 9.32 28.23 -12.85
N ASP A 136 10.36 28.25 -12.00
CA ASP A 136 11.69 27.79 -12.33
C ASP A 136 11.82 26.29 -12.00
N PRO A 137 11.99 25.40 -13.01
CA PRO A 137 12.10 23.96 -12.78
C PRO A 137 13.30 23.54 -11.93
N THR A 138 14.37 24.35 -11.87
CA THR A 138 15.54 24.05 -11.03
C THR A 138 15.19 24.14 -9.53
N GLU A 139 14.11 24.83 -9.19
CA GLU A 139 13.62 24.98 -7.82
C GLU A 139 12.56 23.94 -7.42
N ASN A 140 12.17 23.02 -8.31
CA ASN A 140 11.16 21.99 -7.99
C ASN A 140 11.53 21.16 -6.75
N GLY A 141 12.83 20.97 -6.49
CA GLY A 141 13.30 20.30 -5.28
C GLY A 141 12.83 20.98 -3.99
N THR A 142 12.69 22.31 -3.98
CA THR A 142 12.17 23.07 -2.84
C THR A 142 10.69 22.76 -2.59
N ALA A 143 9.87 22.72 -3.64
CA ALA A 143 8.46 22.36 -3.52
C ALA A 143 8.27 20.92 -3.02
N VAL A 144 9.09 20.00 -3.53
CA VAL A 144 9.12 18.61 -3.05
C VAL A 144 9.53 18.53 -1.58
N ALA A 145 10.56 19.26 -1.16
CA ALA A 145 11.03 19.26 0.23
C ALA A 145 9.91 19.71 1.21
N ARG A 146 9.12 20.72 0.84
CA ARG A 146 7.97 21.16 1.65
C ARG A 146 6.92 20.06 1.83
N TRP A 147 6.65 19.28 0.78
CA TRP A 147 5.76 18.12 0.89
C TRP A 147 6.35 17.02 1.76
N VAL A 148 7.67 16.78 1.68
CA VAL A 148 8.36 15.85 2.57
C VAL A 148 8.21 16.28 4.03
N ASP A 149 8.41 17.57 4.33
CA ASP A 149 8.25 18.12 5.68
C ASP A 149 6.79 18.03 6.16
N TYR A 150 5.83 18.36 5.30
CA TYR A 150 4.41 18.20 5.60
C TYR A 150 4.06 16.75 5.95
N LEU A 151 4.46 15.78 5.13
CA LEU A 151 4.23 14.36 5.39
C LEU A 151 4.99 13.88 6.65
N ALA A 152 6.20 14.38 6.89
CA ALA A 152 6.93 14.08 8.11
C ALA A 152 6.19 14.59 9.36
N SER A 153 5.55 15.75 9.29
CA SER A 153 4.76 16.29 10.40
C SER A 153 3.55 15.42 10.76
N LEU A 154 2.90 14.80 9.76
CA LEU A 154 1.81 13.83 9.99
C LEU A 154 2.28 12.60 10.77
N ARG A 155 3.56 12.21 10.67
CA ARG A 155 4.09 11.03 11.37
C ARG A 155 4.23 11.23 12.88
N ALA A 156 4.25 12.47 13.36
CA ALA A 156 4.32 12.77 14.78
C ALA A 156 3.04 12.34 15.51
N ASP A 157 1.90 12.37 14.81
CA ASP A 157 0.62 11.95 15.36
C ASP A 157 0.62 10.44 15.65
N PRO A 158 0.35 9.99 16.89
CA PRO A 158 0.31 8.57 17.24
C PRO A 158 -0.74 7.77 16.45
N GLU A 159 -1.83 8.39 16.00
CA GLU A 159 -2.94 7.74 15.29
C GLU A 159 -2.73 7.68 13.78
N VAL A 160 -1.69 8.33 13.25
CA VAL A 160 -1.40 8.36 11.82
C VAL A 160 -0.27 7.41 11.45
N MET A 161 -0.48 6.66 10.38
CA MET A 161 0.57 5.93 9.68
C MET A 161 0.58 6.34 8.21
N LEU A 162 1.76 6.70 7.71
CA LEU A 162 1.96 6.85 6.27
C LEU A 162 2.24 5.50 5.64
N ALA A 163 1.28 5.01 4.87
CA ALA A 163 1.43 3.79 4.09
C ALA A 163 2.53 3.93 3.03
N ARG A 164 3.21 2.82 2.74
CA ARG A 164 4.36 2.73 1.83
C ARG A 164 3.93 2.49 0.39
N THR A 165 2.75 1.90 0.19
CA THR A 165 2.19 1.52 -1.11
C THR A 165 0.67 1.67 -1.10
N MET A 166 0.04 1.73 -2.28
CA MET A 166 -1.43 1.75 -2.37
C MET A 166 -2.09 0.47 -1.82
N PRO A 167 -1.57 -0.75 -2.06
CA PRO A 167 -2.07 -1.95 -1.39
C PRO A 167 -1.98 -1.87 0.14
N GLU A 168 -0.91 -1.30 0.70
CA GLU A 168 -0.82 -1.06 2.14
C GLU A 168 -1.87 -0.05 2.60
N THR A 169 -2.04 1.09 1.91
CA THR A 169 -3.10 2.07 2.23
C THR A 169 -4.46 1.37 2.35
N VAL A 170 -4.80 0.57 1.35
CA VAL A 170 -6.10 -0.13 1.26
C VAL A 170 -6.25 -1.19 2.35
N SER A 171 -5.26 -2.05 2.53
CA SER A 171 -5.31 -3.09 3.55
C SER A 171 -5.43 -2.49 4.95
N GLN A 172 -4.67 -1.42 5.24
CA GLN A 172 -4.69 -0.81 6.57
C GLN A 172 -5.95 0.00 6.80
N TRP A 173 -6.57 0.56 5.75
CA TRP A 173 -7.93 1.11 5.84
C TRP A 173 -8.94 0.05 6.26
N PHE A 174 -8.92 -1.15 5.65
CA PHE A 174 -9.78 -2.24 6.08
C PHE A 174 -9.53 -2.66 7.53
N HIS A 175 -8.27 -2.77 7.95
CA HIS A 175 -7.95 -3.10 9.33
C HIS A 175 -8.47 -2.05 10.32
N TRP A 176 -8.22 -0.77 10.01
CA TRP A 176 -8.67 0.34 10.84
C TRP A 176 -10.19 0.38 11.00
N ARG A 177 -10.94 0.09 9.93
CA ARG A 177 -12.41 0.19 9.93
C ARG A 177 -13.10 -1.05 10.50
N PHE A 178 -12.55 -2.24 10.28
CA PHE A 178 -13.29 -3.49 10.48
C PHE A 178 -12.59 -4.52 11.35
N SER A 179 -11.33 -4.28 11.76
CA SER A 179 -10.65 -5.16 12.73
C SER A 179 -10.80 -4.59 14.14
N THR A 180 -10.68 -5.47 15.13
CA THR A 180 -10.67 -5.06 16.53
C THR A 180 -9.29 -5.33 17.12
N LEU A 181 -8.75 -4.34 17.83
CA LEU A 181 -7.54 -4.47 18.62
C LEU A 181 -7.86 -4.12 20.08
N ARG A 182 -7.63 -5.03 21.02
CA ARG A 182 -7.92 -4.82 22.45
C ARG A 182 -6.74 -5.20 23.32
N GLU A 183 -6.43 -4.36 24.30
CA GLU A 183 -5.45 -4.68 25.33
C GLU A 183 -6.15 -5.37 26.51
N LYS A 184 -5.56 -6.47 26.99
CA LYS A 184 -6.02 -7.20 28.17
C LYS A 184 -4.81 -7.81 28.90
N GLY A 185 -4.44 -7.21 30.03
CA GLY A 185 -3.43 -7.79 30.92
C GLY A 185 -2.01 -7.80 30.33
N GLY A 186 -1.63 -6.75 29.60
CA GLY A 186 -0.33 -6.61 28.95
C GLY A 186 -0.21 -7.35 27.61
N GLN A 187 -1.31 -7.93 27.12
CA GLN A 187 -1.40 -8.62 25.84
C GLN A 187 -2.44 -7.94 24.95
N TRP A 188 -2.09 -7.78 23.69
CA TRP A 188 -2.98 -7.29 22.65
C TRP A 188 -3.65 -8.45 21.94
N GLN A 189 -4.95 -8.34 21.75
CA GLN A 189 -5.81 -9.28 21.03
C GLN A 189 -6.25 -8.63 19.73
N LEU A 190 -5.89 -9.27 18.62
CA LEU A 190 -6.25 -8.88 17.26
C LEU A 190 -7.35 -9.80 16.76
N ASP A 191 -8.43 -9.22 16.26
CA ASP A 191 -9.54 -9.92 15.64
C ASP A 191 -9.87 -9.29 14.27
N LEU A 192 -9.74 -10.09 13.22
CA LEU A 192 -9.97 -9.71 11.83
C LEU A 192 -11.34 -10.17 11.31
N ALA A 193 -12.21 -10.74 12.16
CA ALA A 193 -13.49 -11.32 11.75
C ALA A 193 -14.49 -10.30 11.17
N GLY A 194 -14.32 -9.01 11.45
CA GLY A 194 -15.16 -7.95 10.88
C GLY A 194 -14.80 -7.59 9.43
N LEU A 195 -13.66 -8.06 8.90
CA LEU A 195 -13.24 -7.75 7.53
C LEU A 195 -14.26 -8.29 6.50
N PRO A 196 -14.66 -7.49 5.50
CA PRO A 196 -15.62 -7.92 4.48
C PRO A 196 -15.11 -9.11 3.65
N THR A 197 -15.96 -10.10 3.39
CA THR A 197 -15.62 -11.27 2.56
C THR A 197 -15.12 -10.87 1.16
N LYS A 198 -15.76 -9.89 0.52
CA LYS A 198 -15.35 -9.37 -0.80
C LYS A 198 -13.90 -8.85 -0.80
N ALA A 199 -13.43 -8.25 0.29
CA ALA A 199 -12.05 -7.78 0.39
C ALA A 199 -11.03 -8.94 0.44
N TRP A 200 -11.39 -10.06 1.08
CA TRP A 200 -10.61 -11.30 1.07
C TRP A 200 -10.58 -11.94 -0.32
N ASP A 201 -11.74 -12.08 -0.96
CA ASP A 201 -11.87 -12.71 -2.27
C ASP A 201 -11.09 -11.98 -3.36
N LEU A 202 -11.02 -10.64 -3.26
CA LEU A 202 -10.25 -9.79 -4.15
C LEU A 202 -8.76 -9.67 -3.78
N GLY A 203 -8.32 -10.29 -2.67
CA GLY A 203 -6.93 -10.26 -2.23
C GLY A 203 -6.45 -8.86 -1.79
N LEU A 204 -7.33 -8.05 -1.22
CA LEU A 204 -7.03 -6.67 -0.79
C LEU A 204 -6.46 -6.60 0.63
N ILE A 205 -6.46 -7.72 1.37
CA ILE A 205 -6.00 -7.81 2.75
C ILE A 205 -4.55 -8.30 2.78
N LEU A 206 -3.66 -7.42 3.23
CA LEU A 206 -2.28 -7.70 3.61
C LEU A 206 -2.21 -7.91 5.13
N PRO A 207 -1.05 -8.28 5.70
CA PRO A 207 -0.84 -8.34 7.14
C PRO A 207 -1.14 -7.00 7.82
N VAL A 208 -1.71 -7.04 9.03
CA VAL A 208 -1.97 -5.83 9.80
C VAL A 208 -0.65 -5.20 10.25
N VAL A 209 -0.55 -3.89 10.15
CA VAL A 209 0.61 -3.14 10.64
C VAL A 209 0.21 -2.48 11.96
N VAL A 210 0.89 -2.87 13.04
CA VAL A 210 0.71 -2.25 14.35
C VAL A 210 1.80 -1.21 14.58
N LYS A 211 1.40 0.00 14.96
CA LYS A 211 2.30 1.09 15.37
C LYS A 211 2.49 1.04 16.90
N HIS A 212 3.72 1.19 17.34
CA HIS A 212 4.10 1.14 18.76
C HIS A 212 5.32 2.03 19.02
N ALA A 213 5.71 2.24 20.28
CA ALA A 213 6.93 2.97 20.61
C ALA A 213 8.17 2.29 19.98
N ALA A 214 9.15 3.07 19.50
CA ALA A 214 10.33 2.55 18.79
C ALA A 214 11.18 1.57 19.60
N ALA A 215 11.20 1.71 20.93
CA ALA A 215 11.94 0.82 21.83
C ALA A 215 11.31 -0.58 21.97
N ALA A 216 10.05 -0.74 21.57
CA ALA A 216 9.32 -1.99 21.65
C ALA A 216 9.29 -2.71 20.30
N VAL A 217 8.95 -4.00 20.33
CA VAL A 217 8.53 -4.77 19.16
C VAL A 217 7.41 -5.72 19.51
N ALA A 218 6.55 -6.04 18.54
CA ALA A 218 5.51 -7.04 18.74
C ALA A 218 6.11 -8.44 18.73
N LEU A 219 5.80 -9.20 19.78
CA LEU A 219 6.19 -10.59 19.99
C LEU A 219 4.92 -11.44 20.06
N SER A 220 4.84 -12.47 19.24
CA SER A 220 3.65 -13.31 19.14
C SER A 220 4.00 -14.77 18.94
N ALA A 221 3.21 -15.66 19.54
CA ALA A 221 3.23 -17.09 19.26
C ALA A 221 2.18 -17.50 18.21
N ASP A 222 1.10 -16.71 18.07
CA ASP A 222 -0.09 -17.03 17.26
C ASP A 222 -0.16 -16.23 15.95
N CYS A 223 0.62 -15.15 15.86
CA CYS A 223 0.84 -14.38 14.65
C CYS A 223 2.24 -14.64 14.11
N ASP A 224 2.31 -14.67 12.80
CA ASP A 224 3.54 -14.53 12.06
C ASP A 224 3.97 -13.06 12.06
N VAL A 225 5.18 -12.79 12.57
CA VAL A 225 5.84 -11.48 12.48
C VAL A 225 6.63 -11.45 11.18
N LEU A 226 6.11 -10.74 10.18
CA LEU A 226 6.73 -10.72 8.85
C LEU A 226 7.89 -9.73 8.77
N ALA A 227 7.70 -8.54 9.35
CA ALA A 227 8.72 -7.51 9.36
C ALA A 227 8.53 -6.52 10.51
N SER A 228 9.61 -5.84 10.87
CA SER A 228 9.60 -4.70 11.79
C SER A 228 10.46 -3.56 11.25
N TRP A 229 10.04 -2.30 11.46
CA TRP A 229 10.82 -1.13 11.03
C TRP A 229 10.59 0.06 11.95
N ARG A 230 11.42 1.09 11.84
CA ARG A 230 11.36 2.28 12.71
C ARG A 230 11.32 3.57 11.90
N ARG A 231 10.50 4.54 12.30
CA ARG A 231 10.50 5.90 11.73
C ARG A 231 10.36 6.89 12.87
N GLY A 232 11.43 7.64 13.16
CA GLY A 232 11.48 8.52 14.32
C GLY A 232 11.27 7.74 15.63
N ASP A 233 10.38 8.23 16.48
CA ASP A 233 10.06 7.64 17.78
C ASP A 233 9.09 6.44 17.71
N TRP A 234 8.67 6.06 16.50
CA TRP A 234 7.71 4.99 16.27
C TRP A 234 8.36 3.76 15.66
N GLY A 235 7.96 2.60 16.16
CA GLY A 235 8.18 1.28 15.59
C GLY A 235 6.90 0.76 14.95
N PHE A 236 7.06 -0.08 13.94
CA PHE A 236 5.98 -0.72 13.22
C PHE A 236 6.28 -2.21 13.11
N THR A 237 5.26 -3.04 13.27
CA THR A 237 5.38 -4.48 13.05
C THR A 237 4.23 -4.98 12.20
N ALA A 238 4.55 -5.72 11.14
CA ALA A 238 3.57 -6.40 10.30
C ALA A 238 3.27 -7.80 10.87
N LEU A 239 2.01 -8.04 11.21
CA LEU A 239 1.52 -9.25 11.85
C LEU A 239 0.47 -9.94 10.97
N LEU A 240 0.57 -11.26 10.85
CA LEU A 240 -0.44 -12.09 10.19
C LEU A 240 -0.88 -13.20 11.16
N PRO A 241 -2.13 -13.22 11.63
CA PRO A 241 -2.68 -14.35 12.38
C PRO A 241 -2.48 -15.67 11.63
N ARG A 242 -1.95 -16.70 12.29
CA ARG A 242 -1.70 -18.01 11.64
C ARG A 242 -2.97 -18.76 11.29
N ASP A 243 -4.06 -18.48 11.99
CA ASP A 243 -5.41 -18.98 11.67
C ASP A 243 -6.12 -18.12 10.61
N GLY A 244 -5.47 -17.04 10.14
CA GLY A 244 -6.01 -16.06 9.20
C GLY A 244 -7.06 -15.09 9.78
N ARG A 245 -7.39 -15.17 11.08
CA ARG A 245 -8.47 -14.39 11.70
C ARG A 245 -8.11 -13.75 13.02
N THR A 246 -7.56 -14.49 13.97
CA THR A 246 -7.36 -14.03 15.34
C THR A 246 -5.95 -14.29 15.82
N GLY A 247 -5.40 -13.35 16.57
CA GLY A 247 -4.04 -13.49 17.06
C GLY A 247 -3.80 -12.67 18.30
N THR A 248 -2.74 -13.02 19.02
CA THR A 248 -2.34 -12.31 20.23
C THR A 248 -0.89 -11.91 20.14
N PHE A 249 -0.54 -10.74 20.69
CA PHE A 249 0.86 -10.32 20.78
C PHE A 249 1.10 -9.49 22.02
N ARG A 250 2.36 -9.38 22.42
CA ARG A 250 2.81 -8.45 23.46
C ARG A 250 3.84 -7.51 22.90
N LEU A 251 3.94 -6.33 23.48
CA LEU A 251 5.06 -5.42 23.21
C LEU A 251 6.18 -5.73 24.20
N GLY A 252 7.38 -5.97 23.68
CA GLY A 252 8.56 -6.26 24.49
C GLY A 252 9.82 -5.66 23.88
N PRO A 253 10.96 -5.76 24.57
CA PRO A 253 12.23 -5.34 24.01
C PRO A 253 12.57 -6.14 22.75
N GLU A 254 13.37 -5.54 21.88
CA GLU A 254 13.85 -6.18 20.67
C GLU A 254 14.58 -7.49 20.98
N SER A 255 14.08 -8.60 20.43
CA SER A 255 14.73 -9.91 20.55
C SER A 255 15.74 -10.11 19.42
N ALA A 256 16.76 -10.93 19.65
CA ALA A 256 17.72 -11.37 18.62
C ALA A 256 17.12 -12.35 17.56
N ALA A 257 15.79 -12.52 17.54
CA ALA A 257 15.12 -13.44 16.61
C ALA A 257 15.24 -12.95 15.17
N SER A 258 15.55 -13.88 14.25
CA SER A 258 15.73 -13.55 12.85
C SER A 258 14.44 -13.07 12.19
N ARG A 259 14.51 -11.91 11.51
CA ARG A 259 13.35 -11.26 10.87
C ARG A 259 13.76 -10.28 9.80
N LEU A 260 12.79 -9.90 8.97
CA LEU A 260 12.94 -8.78 8.04
C LEU A 260 12.85 -7.45 8.82
N LEU A 261 13.90 -6.66 8.70
CA LEU A 261 13.93 -5.24 9.04
C LEU A 261 13.75 -4.40 7.77
N GLU A 262 13.13 -3.24 7.89
CA GLU A 262 13.09 -2.24 6.81
C GLU A 262 12.65 -2.82 5.45
N PRO A 263 11.36 -3.12 5.25
CA PRO A 263 10.90 -3.80 4.04
C PRO A 263 10.87 -2.90 2.79
N GLY A 264 11.46 -1.70 2.85
CA GLY A 264 11.33 -0.67 1.82
C GLY A 264 9.86 -0.41 1.49
N THR A 265 9.54 -0.32 0.19
CA THR A 265 8.17 -0.27 -0.31
C THR A 265 7.68 -1.63 -0.82
N CYS A 266 8.22 -2.75 -0.32
CA CYS A 266 7.69 -4.07 -0.64
C CYS A 266 6.35 -4.28 0.07
N ASP A 267 5.35 -4.81 -0.66
CA ASP A 267 4.16 -5.37 -0.01
C ASP A 267 4.55 -6.69 0.65
N LEU A 268 4.14 -6.86 1.90
CA LEU A 268 4.33 -8.10 2.66
C LEU A 268 3.09 -8.95 2.44
N LEU A 269 3.22 -10.12 1.80
CA LEU A 269 2.07 -10.93 1.38
C LEU A 269 1.81 -12.12 2.31
N GLY A 270 2.85 -12.62 2.98
CA GLY A 270 2.73 -13.78 3.85
C GLY A 270 4.09 -14.34 4.26
N MET A 271 4.04 -15.32 5.16
CA MET A 271 5.21 -16.06 5.61
C MET A 271 4.85 -17.53 5.77
N ALA A 272 5.81 -18.41 5.48
CA ALA A 272 5.75 -19.82 5.85
C ALA A 272 7.05 -20.21 6.58
N ARG A 273 6.94 -21.12 7.56
CA ARG A 273 8.07 -21.62 8.34
C ARG A 273 8.12 -23.13 8.29
N TYR A 274 9.29 -23.67 7.96
CA TYR A 274 9.56 -25.10 7.88
C TYR A 274 10.88 -25.40 8.59
N GLY A 275 10.83 -25.69 9.89
CA GLY A 275 12.04 -25.86 10.71
C GLY A 275 12.89 -24.58 10.72
N SER A 276 14.11 -24.64 10.20
CA SER A 276 15.02 -23.49 10.07
C SER A 276 14.76 -22.63 8.83
N ILE A 277 13.83 -23.01 7.96
CA ILE A 277 13.51 -22.30 6.72
C ILE A 277 12.39 -21.30 6.98
N VAL A 278 12.59 -20.06 6.55
CA VAL A 278 11.58 -19.01 6.48
C VAL A 278 11.40 -18.62 5.01
N ALA A 279 10.18 -18.74 4.50
CA ALA A 279 9.81 -18.23 3.18
C ALA A 279 8.91 -17.01 3.34
N LEU A 280 9.39 -15.84 2.91
CA LEU A 280 8.63 -14.59 2.93
C LEU A 280 8.10 -14.29 1.54
N ARG A 281 6.78 -14.17 1.41
CA ARG A 281 6.12 -13.77 0.17
C ARG A 281 6.10 -12.24 0.10
N LEU A 282 6.72 -11.68 -0.92
CA LEU A 282 6.89 -10.24 -1.10
C LEU A 282 6.42 -9.82 -2.49
N ARG A 283 5.83 -8.63 -2.60
CA ARG A 283 5.71 -7.91 -3.88
C ARG A 283 6.70 -6.77 -3.92
N VAL A 284 7.66 -6.83 -4.83
CA VAL A 284 8.77 -5.87 -4.95
C VAL A 284 8.48 -4.86 -6.05
N TYR A 285 8.50 -3.57 -5.73
CA TYR A 285 8.35 -2.49 -6.72
C TYR A 285 9.68 -1.84 -7.04
N GLY A 286 10.07 -1.84 -8.32
CA GLY A 286 11.33 -1.23 -8.75
C GLY A 286 12.54 -1.81 -8.01
N THR A 287 13.52 -0.97 -7.64
CA THR A 287 14.68 -1.42 -6.86
C THR A 287 14.45 -1.16 -5.38
N GLN A 288 14.55 -2.22 -4.57
CA GLN A 288 14.39 -2.16 -3.12
C GLN A 288 15.65 -2.67 -2.43
N GLU A 289 16.04 -2.00 -1.35
CA GLU A 289 17.01 -2.50 -0.38
C GLU A 289 16.25 -2.87 0.89
N ILE A 290 16.26 -4.16 1.22
CA ILE A 290 15.61 -4.68 2.42
C ILE A 290 16.67 -5.30 3.33
N VAL A 291 16.41 -5.33 4.63
CA VAL A 291 17.40 -5.78 5.61
C VAL A 291 16.87 -7.03 6.32
N TRP A 292 17.65 -8.09 6.40
CA TRP A 292 17.36 -9.21 7.28
C TRP A 292 18.29 -9.12 8.49
N SER A 293 17.74 -9.22 9.70
CA SER A 293 18.53 -9.16 10.94
C SER A 293 18.35 -10.44 11.75
N GLY A 294 19.33 -10.75 12.60
CA GLY A 294 19.37 -11.91 13.49
C GLY A 294 20.58 -12.79 13.20
N ASN A 295 20.42 -14.11 13.35
CA ASN A 295 21.47 -15.04 12.95
C ASN A 295 21.70 -14.96 11.44
N SER A 296 22.97 -14.85 11.03
CA SER A 296 23.37 -14.92 9.62
C SER A 296 22.79 -16.20 9.01
N PRO A 297 22.01 -16.09 7.93
CA PRO A 297 21.43 -17.24 7.28
C PRO A 297 22.51 -18.12 6.66
N ALA A 298 22.36 -19.45 6.74
CA ALA A 298 23.21 -20.40 6.04
C ALA A 298 23.08 -20.23 4.52
N SER A 299 21.89 -19.89 4.05
CA SER A 299 21.66 -19.55 2.65
C SER A 299 20.46 -18.62 2.50
N LEU A 300 20.51 -17.79 1.45
CA LEU A 300 19.42 -16.92 1.04
C LEU A 300 19.21 -17.06 -0.46
N SER A 301 17.96 -17.23 -0.87
CA SER A 301 17.60 -17.33 -2.28
C SER A 301 16.24 -16.67 -2.55
N LEU A 302 15.98 -16.41 -3.83
CA LEU A 302 14.71 -15.87 -4.29
C LEU A 302 14.05 -16.90 -5.20
N ALA A 303 12.86 -17.36 -4.83
CA ALA A 303 12.04 -18.25 -5.64
C ALA A 303 10.96 -17.46 -6.40
N GLY A 304 10.56 -18.01 -7.55
CA GLY A 304 9.65 -17.37 -8.51
C GLY A 304 10.38 -16.52 -9.56
N SER A 305 9.68 -16.17 -10.63
CA SER A 305 10.22 -15.44 -11.78
C SER A 305 9.89 -13.94 -11.79
N GLY A 306 9.18 -13.44 -10.76
CA GLY A 306 8.69 -12.07 -10.73
C GLY A 306 9.79 -11.05 -10.50
N ALA A 307 10.51 -11.15 -9.38
CA ALA A 307 11.60 -10.25 -9.01
C ALA A 307 12.97 -10.93 -9.22
N ARG A 308 14.03 -10.12 -9.21
CA ARG A 308 15.42 -10.59 -9.30
C ARG A 308 16.20 -10.18 -8.07
N LEU A 309 16.98 -11.12 -7.54
CA LEU A 309 18.00 -10.85 -6.54
C LEU A 309 19.21 -10.20 -7.22
N ALA A 310 19.50 -8.94 -6.89
CA ALA A 310 20.56 -8.16 -7.52
C ALA A 310 21.86 -8.18 -6.71
N GLN A 311 21.77 -8.12 -5.38
CA GLN A 311 22.92 -8.09 -4.49
C GLN A 311 22.53 -8.60 -3.10
N VAL A 312 23.49 -9.24 -2.42
CA VAL A 312 23.40 -9.60 -1.01
C VAL A 312 24.71 -9.18 -0.35
N GLU A 313 24.61 -8.48 0.77
CA GLU A 313 25.77 -8.02 1.54
C GLU A 313 25.53 -8.28 3.03
N THR A 314 26.51 -8.87 3.71
CA THR A 314 26.44 -9.12 5.15
C THR A 314 27.27 -8.09 5.90
N ILE A 315 26.66 -7.36 6.82
CA ILE A 315 27.29 -6.34 7.65
C ILE A 315 26.96 -6.63 9.12
N GLY A 316 27.93 -7.18 9.86
CA GLY A 316 27.70 -7.62 11.23
C GLY A 316 26.63 -8.73 11.29
N ASN A 317 25.53 -8.46 12.01
CA ASN A 317 24.39 -9.38 12.15
C ASN A 317 23.24 -9.05 11.18
N GLU A 318 23.48 -8.17 10.21
CA GLU A 318 22.50 -7.78 9.20
C GLU A 318 22.91 -8.30 7.82
N VAL A 319 21.93 -8.71 7.03
CA VAL A 319 22.06 -9.06 5.62
C VAL A 319 21.23 -8.08 4.82
N ARG A 320 21.89 -7.20 4.08
CA ARG A 320 21.25 -6.27 3.14
C ARG A 320 21.01 -6.98 1.82
N ILE A 321 19.78 -6.90 1.34
CA ILE A 321 19.31 -7.65 0.17
C ILE A 321 18.75 -6.64 -0.81
N ARG A 322 19.36 -6.56 -1.99
CA ARG A 322 18.87 -5.72 -3.08
C ARG A 322 18.02 -6.54 -4.03
N LEU A 323 16.74 -6.19 -4.11
CA LEU A 323 15.76 -6.82 -5.00
C LEU A 323 15.35 -5.85 -6.12
N VAL A 324 15.03 -6.40 -7.29
CA VAL A 324 14.54 -5.62 -8.44
C VAL A 324 13.27 -6.27 -8.98
N GLY A 325 12.16 -5.54 -8.94
CA GLY A 325 10.86 -5.93 -9.49
C GLY A 325 10.32 -4.93 -10.50
N ASP A 326 9.11 -5.19 -11.00
CA ASP A 326 8.39 -4.27 -11.87
C ASP A 326 8.04 -2.96 -11.11
N PRO A 327 8.37 -1.78 -11.65
CA PRO A 327 8.16 -0.52 -10.93
C PRO A 327 6.70 -0.07 -10.84
N ILE A 328 5.79 -0.65 -11.64
CA ILE A 328 4.37 -0.25 -11.72
C ILE A 328 3.47 -1.34 -11.11
N HIS A 329 3.65 -2.57 -11.55
CA HIS A 329 2.81 -3.70 -11.15
C HIS A 329 3.33 -4.41 -9.91
N GLY A 330 4.60 -4.17 -9.57
CA GLY A 330 5.30 -4.98 -8.59
C GLY A 330 5.56 -6.39 -9.10
N SER A 331 6.50 -7.05 -8.47
CA SER A 331 6.91 -8.40 -8.79
C SER A 331 6.78 -9.30 -7.57
N GLU A 332 5.92 -10.30 -7.65
CA GLU A 332 5.77 -11.28 -6.57
C GLU A 332 6.88 -12.33 -6.64
N SER A 333 7.54 -12.54 -5.50
CA SER A 333 8.58 -13.54 -5.30
C SER A 333 8.60 -14.01 -3.85
N GLU A 334 9.21 -15.17 -3.61
CA GLU A 334 9.42 -15.69 -2.27
C GLU A 334 10.90 -15.56 -1.90
N LEU A 335 11.19 -14.75 -0.87
CA LEU A 335 12.51 -14.70 -0.26
C LEU A 335 12.65 -15.89 0.69
N VAL A 336 13.48 -16.85 0.34
CA VAL A 336 13.72 -18.04 1.14
C VAL A 336 15.01 -17.87 1.92
N VAL A 337 14.89 -17.85 3.24
CA VAL A 337 15.98 -17.69 4.20
C VAL A 337 16.12 -18.99 4.99
N ILE A 338 17.29 -19.62 4.92
CA ILE A 338 17.61 -20.82 5.69
C ILE A 338 18.50 -20.41 6.85
N GLY A 339 18.01 -20.58 8.09
CA GLY A 339 18.77 -20.28 9.29
C GLY A 339 20.03 -21.13 9.41
N GLY A 340 21.12 -20.53 9.89
CA GLY A 340 22.30 -21.29 10.33
C GLY A 340 21.97 -22.19 11.51
N SER A 341 22.57 -23.38 11.56
CA SER A 341 22.61 -24.19 12.77
C SER A 341 23.30 -23.38 13.88
N GLN A 342 22.64 -23.27 15.04
CA GLN A 342 23.21 -22.66 16.24
C GLN A 342 24.41 -23.47 16.76
#